data_AF-A0A519WMX7-F1
#
_entry.id   AF-A0A519WMX7-F1
#
_cell.length_a   1.000
_cell.length_b   1.000
_cell.length_c   1.000
_cell.angle_alpha   90.00
_cell.angle_beta   90.00
_cell.angle_gamma   90.00
#
_symmetry.space_group_name_H-M   'P 1'
#
loop_
_entity.id
_entity.type
_entity.pdbx_description
1 polymer ?
#
loop_
_entity_poly.entity_id
_entity_poly.type
_entity_poly.pdbx_seq_one_letter_code
_entity_poly.pdbx_strand_id
1 'polypeptide(L)'
;MNIPVKPHLFTNDDGSGGVSHTQLNDALAELNRRFSTIGIVFYFSGTSFDEYADSGFNQGLVTDFDTFAFHQQNAVNNGINLYVAQTVQVGGDAVGGYTYLTPMWSDYNRIWVSTGQLNENKTTPHEFGHYFGLSHTFNNSDSNAVSQRELVTRNFAETFPRISANCDDSGDFICDTESDPYNVSEAAAQCMYDGLETDANGDLFHPQTNNIMDYRWCAPHGFTTGQYNRMSTG
;
A
#
# COMPACT_ATOMS: atom_id res chain seq x y z
N MET A 1 15.02 -14.15 -3.17
CA MET A 1 15.53 -12.87 -3.70
C MET A 1 15.87 -11.98 -2.51
N ASN A 2 17.08 -11.42 -2.45
CA ASN A 2 17.45 -10.48 -1.39
C ASN A 2 17.36 -9.07 -1.95
N ILE A 3 16.54 -8.21 -1.35
CA ILE A 3 16.26 -6.86 -1.84
C ILE A 3 16.78 -5.84 -0.81
N PRO A 4 17.76 -5.00 -1.18
CA PRO A 4 18.22 -3.92 -0.31
C PRO A 4 17.16 -2.83 -0.18
N VAL A 5 16.96 -2.36 1.06
CA VAL A 5 16.19 -1.17 1.40
C VAL A 5 17.16 -0.11 1.90
N LYS A 6 17.07 1.12 1.40
CA LYS A 6 17.87 2.27 1.85
C LYS A 6 16.97 3.21 2.67
N PRO A 7 17.13 3.24 4.01
CA PRO A 7 16.37 4.15 4.84
C PRO A 7 16.92 5.58 4.76
N HIS A 8 16.01 6.54 4.58
CA HIS A 8 16.24 7.97 4.67
C HIS A 8 15.35 8.52 5.80
N LEU A 9 15.96 8.88 6.92
CA LEU A 9 15.26 9.14 8.18
C LEU A 9 15.26 10.63 8.48
N PHE A 10 14.10 11.25 8.54
CA PHE A 10 13.97 12.65 8.92
C PHE A 10 13.77 12.81 10.43
N THR A 11 14.35 13.87 10.96
CA THR A 11 14.23 14.33 12.35
C THR A 11 13.95 15.83 12.33
N ASN A 12 13.49 16.39 13.45
CA ASN A 12 13.46 17.84 13.61
C ASN A 12 14.90 18.40 13.58
N ASP A 13 15.03 19.70 13.38
CA ASP A 13 16.34 20.36 13.29
C ASP A 13 17.18 20.21 14.58
N ASP A 14 16.52 19.95 15.72
CA ASP A 14 17.15 19.66 17.01
C ASP A 14 17.48 18.17 17.24
N GLY A 15 17.22 17.31 16.24
CA GLY A 15 17.42 15.86 16.28
C GLY A 15 16.28 15.08 16.95
N SER A 16 15.22 15.74 17.42
CA SER A 16 14.05 15.07 18.01
C SER A 16 13.07 14.56 16.94
N GLY A 17 12.04 13.80 17.35
CA GLY A 17 10.93 13.43 16.47
C GLY A 17 11.25 12.40 15.38
N GLY A 18 12.48 11.88 15.35
CA GLY A 18 12.90 10.80 14.45
C GLY A 18 12.35 9.42 14.83
N VAL A 19 12.40 8.51 13.87
CA VAL A 19 12.07 7.09 14.09
C VAL A 19 13.15 6.39 14.93
N SER A 20 12.75 5.49 15.82
CA SER A 20 13.71 4.62 16.51
C SER A 20 14.21 3.47 15.61
N HIS A 21 15.46 3.04 15.82
CA HIS A 21 15.99 1.87 15.12
C HIS A 21 15.19 0.58 15.42
N THR A 22 14.57 0.49 16.59
CA THR A 22 13.67 -0.63 16.92
C THR A 22 12.46 -0.65 16.01
N GLN A 23 11.77 0.47 15.82
CA GLN A 23 10.61 0.55 14.91
C GLN A 23 10.99 0.21 13.46
N LEU A 24 12.16 0.66 12.99
CA LEU A 24 12.68 0.28 11.67
C LEU A 24 12.90 -1.22 11.54
N ASN A 25 13.53 -1.84 12.56
CA ASN A 25 13.77 -3.28 12.56
C ASN A 25 12.47 -4.09 12.65
N ASP A 26 11.49 -3.62 13.43
CA ASP A 26 10.16 -4.24 13.52
C ASP A 26 9.44 -4.20 12.17
N ALA A 27 9.47 -3.06 11.47
CA ALA A 27 8.92 -2.92 10.13
C ALA A 27 9.61 -3.85 9.12
N LEU A 28 10.95 -3.93 9.16
CA LEU A 28 11.71 -4.85 8.31
C LEU A 28 11.38 -6.32 8.60
N ALA A 29 11.24 -6.68 9.88
CA ALA A 29 10.86 -8.04 10.28
C ALA A 29 9.47 -8.40 9.78
N GLU A 30 8.52 -7.46 9.84
CA GLU A 30 7.17 -7.64 9.34
C GLU A 30 7.11 -7.80 7.82
N LEU A 31 7.86 -6.96 7.08
CA LEU A 31 8.03 -7.13 5.65
C LEU A 31 8.58 -8.53 5.32
N ASN A 32 9.64 -8.96 5.99
CA ASN A 32 10.22 -10.29 5.80
C ASN A 32 9.25 -11.41 6.14
N ARG A 33 8.45 -11.27 7.20
CA ARG A 33 7.44 -12.25 7.57
C ARG A 33 6.42 -12.47 6.44
N ARG A 34 5.96 -11.40 5.79
CA ARG A 34 4.94 -11.47 4.73
C ARG A 34 5.51 -11.90 3.39
N PHE A 35 6.55 -11.22 2.93
CA PHE A 35 7.12 -11.37 1.59
C PHE A 35 8.01 -12.61 1.43
N SER A 36 8.41 -13.26 2.55
CA SER A 36 9.07 -14.57 2.50
C SER A 36 8.21 -15.65 1.83
N THR A 37 6.88 -15.49 1.84
CA THR A 37 5.92 -16.37 1.12
C THR A 37 6.23 -16.45 -0.38
N ILE A 38 6.72 -15.36 -0.98
CA ILE A 38 7.14 -15.30 -2.39
C ILE A 38 8.66 -15.28 -2.54
N GLY A 39 9.38 -15.74 -1.50
CA GLY A 39 10.83 -15.88 -1.50
C GLY A 39 11.59 -14.56 -1.48
N ILE A 40 10.95 -13.43 -1.15
CA ILE A 40 11.61 -12.13 -1.01
C ILE A 40 12.08 -11.96 0.45
N VAL A 41 13.30 -11.49 0.60
CA VAL A 41 13.91 -11.11 1.88
C VAL A 41 14.48 -9.71 1.74
N PHE A 42 14.02 -8.79 2.55
CA PHE A 42 14.52 -7.43 2.64
C PHE A 42 15.63 -7.31 3.68
N TYR A 43 16.59 -6.44 3.41
CA TYR A 43 17.64 -6.07 4.35
C TYR A 43 17.99 -4.59 4.19
N PHE A 44 18.42 -3.94 5.27
CA PHE A 44 18.93 -2.58 5.16
C PHE A 44 20.29 -2.54 4.49
N SER A 45 20.43 -1.66 3.50
CA SER A 45 21.68 -1.40 2.79
C SER A 45 22.55 -0.37 3.52
N GLY A 46 23.87 -0.54 3.40
CA GLY A 46 24.85 0.32 4.06
C GLY A 46 25.25 -0.17 5.44
N THR A 47 26.19 0.56 6.07
CA THR A 47 26.69 0.28 7.43
C THR A 47 26.03 1.18 8.49
N SER A 48 25.26 2.17 8.06
CA SER A 48 24.52 3.12 8.88
C SER A 48 23.27 3.59 8.13
N PHE A 49 22.31 4.15 8.86
CA PHE A 49 21.17 4.83 8.26
C PHE A 49 21.54 6.27 7.89
N ASP A 50 20.88 6.81 6.86
CA ASP A 50 21.02 8.21 6.52
C ASP A 50 19.98 9.01 7.31
N GLU A 51 20.45 9.88 8.19
CA GLU A 51 19.63 10.75 9.03
C GLU A 51 19.73 12.20 8.56
N TYR A 52 18.59 12.87 8.46
CA TYR A 52 18.45 14.24 8.00
C TYR A 52 17.75 15.06 9.09
N ALA A 53 18.45 16.04 9.67
CA ALA A 53 17.87 17.01 10.59
C ALA A 53 17.18 18.11 9.77
N ASP A 54 15.87 17.95 9.56
CA ASP A 54 15.04 18.84 8.77
C ASP A 54 13.59 18.79 9.27
N SER A 55 13.21 19.78 10.09
CA SER A 55 11.85 19.88 10.64
C SER A 55 10.78 20.01 9.56
N GLY A 56 11.11 20.63 8.42
CA GLY A 56 10.16 20.82 7.31
C GLY A 56 9.75 19.48 6.72
N PHE A 57 10.74 18.66 6.34
CA PHE A 57 10.50 17.31 5.86
C PHE A 57 9.87 16.42 6.95
N ASN A 58 10.39 16.48 8.18
CA ASN A 58 9.90 15.62 9.26
C ASN A 58 8.42 15.87 9.59
N GLN A 59 7.98 17.12 9.55
CA GLN A 59 6.60 17.51 9.89
C GLN A 59 5.66 17.57 8.66
N GLY A 60 6.15 17.17 7.47
CA GLY A 60 5.36 17.19 6.24
C GLY A 60 5.01 18.62 5.80
N LEU A 61 5.83 19.61 6.12
CA LEU A 61 5.62 21.02 5.74
C LEU A 61 6.26 21.38 4.40
N VAL A 62 6.61 20.37 3.61
CA VAL A 62 7.26 20.48 2.30
C VAL A 62 6.28 20.07 1.20
N THR A 63 6.51 20.55 -0.02
CA THR A 63 5.66 20.22 -1.17
C THR A 63 6.03 18.88 -1.80
N ASP A 64 5.14 18.32 -2.61
CA ASP A 64 5.44 17.14 -3.44
C ASP A 64 6.65 17.38 -4.36
N PHE A 65 6.85 18.63 -4.81
CA PHE A 65 8.03 19.01 -5.60
C PHE A 65 9.32 18.92 -4.77
N ASP A 66 9.29 19.36 -3.51
CA ASP A 66 10.45 19.29 -2.62
C ASP A 66 10.84 17.83 -2.33
N THR A 67 9.86 16.95 -2.06
CA THR A 67 10.13 15.52 -1.85
C THR A 67 10.70 14.85 -3.11
N PHE A 68 10.25 15.27 -4.30
CA PHE A 68 10.77 14.81 -5.57
C PHE A 68 12.21 15.30 -5.83
N ALA A 69 12.47 16.58 -5.59
CA ALA A 69 13.80 17.17 -5.73
C ALA A 69 14.81 16.55 -4.76
N PHE A 70 14.39 16.27 -3.53
CA PHE A 70 15.21 15.58 -2.53
C PHE A 70 15.54 14.16 -2.98
N HIS A 71 14.53 13.41 -3.48
CA HIS A 71 14.72 12.07 -3.97
C HIS A 71 15.76 12.00 -5.10
N GLN A 72 15.64 12.87 -6.12
CA GLN A 72 16.62 12.91 -7.22
C GLN A 72 18.07 13.15 -6.78
N GLN A 73 18.27 13.83 -5.64
CA GLN A 73 19.61 14.15 -5.13
C GLN A 73 20.19 13.07 -4.23
N ASN A 74 19.34 12.29 -3.54
CA ASN A 74 19.76 11.43 -2.42
C ASN A 74 19.45 9.95 -2.64
N ALA A 75 18.62 9.60 -3.62
CA ALA A 75 18.22 8.21 -3.86
C ALA A 75 19.39 7.32 -4.27
N VAL A 76 19.28 6.04 -3.92
CA VAL A 76 20.13 4.98 -4.47
C VAL A 76 19.39 4.23 -5.57
N ASN A 77 20.14 3.82 -6.60
CA ASN A 77 19.60 3.10 -7.76
C ASN A 77 19.58 1.57 -7.58
N ASN A 78 20.27 1.05 -6.56
CA ASN A 78 20.46 -0.39 -6.34
C ASN A 78 19.68 -0.90 -5.13
N GLY A 79 18.57 -0.26 -4.75
CA GLY A 79 17.68 -0.68 -3.67
C GLY A 79 16.43 0.18 -3.58
N ILE A 80 15.48 -0.24 -2.74
CA ILE A 80 14.23 0.49 -2.48
C ILE A 80 14.52 1.65 -1.54
N ASN A 81 14.21 2.89 -1.94
CA ASN A 81 14.39 4.05 -1.06
C ASN A 81 13.16 4.18 -0.14
N LEU A 82 13.37 4.00 1.17
CA LEU A 82 12.35 4.14 2.20
C LEU A 82 12.58 5.43 2.98
N TYR A 83 11.70 6.41 2.79
CA TYR A 83 11.70 7.67 3.49
C TYR A 83 10.78 7.60 4.71
N VAL A 84 11.28 8.02 5.87
CA VAL A 84 10.52 8.00 7.12
C VAL A 84 10.53 9.39 7.74
N ALA A 85 9.35 9.93 8.00
CA ALA A 85 9.12 11.23 8.61
C ALA A 85 7.99 11.16 9.63
N GLN A 86 7.90 12.12 10.55
CA GLN A 86 6.82 12.14 11.53
C GLN A 86 5.44 12.25 10.86
N THR A 87 5.32 13.13 9.88
CA THR A 87 4.12 13.33 9.05
C THR A 87 4.51 13.18 7.58
N VAL A 88 3.72 12.41 6.83
CA VAL A 88 3.83 12.29 5.37
C VAL A 88 2.59 12.93 4.75
N GLN A 89 2.78 13.67 3.66
CA GLN A 89 1.69 14.31 2.91
C GLN A 89 1.72 13.91 1.44
N VAL A 90 0.54 13.87 0.82
CA VAL A 90 0.34 13.77 -0.63
C VAL A 90 -0.74 14.77 -1.02
N GLY A 91 -0.47 15.67 -1.95
CA GLY A 91 -1.44 16.68 -2.38
C GLY A 91 -1.91 17.63 -1.25
N GLY A 92 -1.17 17.72 -0.15
CA GLY A 92 -1.49 18.51 1.04
C GLY A 92 -2.28 17.77 2.13
N ASP A 93 -2.70 16.52 1.89
CA ASP A 93 -3.38 15.69 2.88
C ASP A 93 -2.39 14.77 3.61
N ALA A 94 -2.53 14.67 4.92
CA ALA A 94 -1.71 13.77 5.73
C ALA A 94 -2.10 12.30 5.47
N VAL A 95 -1.11 11.47 5.17
CA VAL A 95 -1.29 10.05 4.86
C VAL A 95 -0.41 9.17 5.75
N GLY A 96 -0.79 7.90 5.85
CA GLY A 96 0.01 6.87 6.51
C GLY A 96 1.34 6.60 5.84
N GLY A 97 1.28 6.51 4.51
CA GLY A 97 2.39 6.32 3.60
C GLY A 97 1.93 6.51 2.16
N TYR A 98 2.88 6.41 1.22
CA TYR A 98 2.59 6.29 -0.21
C TYR A 98 3.78 5.69 -0.96
N THR A 99 3.49 5.13 -2.13
CA THR A 99 4.49 4.82 -3.17
C THR A 99 3.89 4.94 -4.57
N TYR A 100 4.72 4.68 -5.58
CA TYR A 100 4.29 4.54 -6.96
C TYR A 100 4.12 3.06 -7.30
N LEU A 101 3.04 2.73 -8.02
CA LEU A 101 2.79 1.36 -8.47
C LEU A 101 3.88 0.93 -9.45
N THR A 102 4.58 -0.18 -9.15
CA THR A 102 5.64 -0.76 -10.00
C THR A 102 6.60 0.30 -10.57
N PRO A 103 7.38 1.01 -9.74
CA PRO A 103 8.15 2.15 -10.21
C PRO A 103 9.24 1.70 -11.19
N MET A 104 9.03 1.95 -12.48
CA MET A 104 9.95 1.55 -13.55
C MET A 104 11.12 2.52 -13.75
N TRP A 105 11.05 3.71 -13.15
CA TRP A 105 12.05 4.77 -13.26
C TRP A 105 12.60 5.10 -11.89
N SER A 106 13.89 5.43 -11.84
CA SER A 106 14.58 5.76 -10.59
C SER A 106 13.85 6.83 -9.81
N ASP A 107 13.32 7.86 -10.49
CA ASP A 107 12.67 9.02 -9.86
C ASP A 107 11.38 8.68 -9.08
N TYR A 108 10.81 7.50 -9.34
CA TYR A 108 9.61 6.98 -8.68
C TYR A 108 9.92 5.83 -7.72
N ASN A 109 11.18 5.38 -7.62
CA ASN A 109 11.61 4.34 -6.68
C ASN A 109 11.70 4.90 -5.25
N ARG A 110 10.54 5.20 -4.67
CA ARG A 110 10.41 5.79 -3.34
C ARG A 110 9.15 5.31 -2.65
N ILE A 111 9.32 4.96 -1.38
CA ILE A 111 8.25 4.66 -0.44
C ILE A 111 8.38 5.66 0.70
N TRP A 112 7.30 6.35 1.03
CA TRP A 112 7.24 7.22 2.21
C TRP A 112 6.32 6.59 3.24
N VAL A 113 6.72 6.60 4.52
CA VAL A 113 5.88 6.11 5.61
C VAL A 113 6.03 7.01 6.83
N SER A 114 4.91 7.33 7.46
CA SER A 114 4.88 8.09 8.71
C SER A 114 5.39 7.25 9.89
N THR A 115 6.13 7.88 10.81
CA THR A 115 6.64 7.19 12.02
C THR A 115 5.55 6.47 12.81
N GLY A 116 4.34 7.03 12.86
CA GLY A 116 3.20 6.48 13.60
C GLY A 116 2.58 5.24 12.97
N GLN A 117 2.86 4.97 11.69
CA GLN A 117 2.34 3.80 10.96
C GLN A 117 3.43 2.90 10.37
N LEU A 118 4.67 3.08 10.79
CA LEU A 118 5.78 2.32 10.25
C LEU A 118 5.72 0.83 10.65
N ASN A 119 5.33 0.52 11.89
CA ASN A 119 5.42 -0.84 12.45
C ASN A 119 4.08 -1.41 12.95
N GLU A 120 2.94 -0.96 12.42
CA GLU A 120 1.60 -1.42 12.86
C GLU A 120 1.07 -2.65 12.10
N ASN A 121 1.88 -3.24 11.21
CA ASN A 121 1.60 -4.44 10.40
C ASN A 121 0.71 -4.26 9.17
N LYS A 122 0.30 -3.04 8.80
CA LYS A 122 -0.51 -2.77 7.60
C LYS A 122 0.13 -1.81 6.59
N THR A 123 0.34 -0.54 6.92
CA THR A 123 0.79 0.55 6.03
C THR A 123 2.11 0.23 5.36
N THR A 124 3.15 -0.17 6.10
CA THR A 124 4.43 -0.50 5.45
C THR A 124 4.32 -1.70 4.50
N PRO A 125 3.69 -2.83 4.89
CA PRO A 125 3.34 -3.89 3.95
C PRO A 125 2.48 -3.45 2.76
N HIS A 126 1.52 -2.53 2.97
CA HIS A 126 0.63 -1.98 1.95
C HIS A 126 1.41 -1.21 0.88
N GLU A 127 2.29 -0.29 1.29
CA GLU A 127 3.13 0.44 0.34
C GLU A 127 4.07 -0.50 -0.40
N PHE A 128 4.64 -1.50 0.28
CA PHE A 128 5.44 -2.50 -0.42
C PHE A 128 4.58 -3.36 -1.37
N GLY A 129 3.31 -3.63 -1.05
CA GLY A 129 2.36 -4.28 -1.96
C GLY A 129 2.18 -3.49 -3.26
N HIS A 130 1.97 -2.18 -3.17
CA HIS A 130 1.95 -1.30 -4.33
C HIS A 130 3.28 -1.29 -5.09
N TYR A 131 4.40 -1.24 -4.39
CA TYR A 131 5.73 -1.30 -5.02
C TYR A 131 5.88 -2.56 -5.90
N PHE A 132 5.32 -3.69 -5.47
CA PHE A 132 5.27 -4.96 -6.21
C PHE A 132 4.01 -5.16 -7.06
N GLY A 133 3.24 -4.11 -7.32
CA GLY A 133 2.19 -4.10 -8.34
C GLY A 133 0.80 -4.54 -7.91
N LEU A 134 0.51 -4.50 -6.61
CA LEU A 134 -0.87 -4.61 -6.13
C LEU A 134 -1.60 -3.27 -6.23
N SER A 135 -2.82 -3.29 -6.73
CA SER A 135 -3.75 -2.16 -6.62
C SER A 135 -4.50 -2.24 -5.28
N HIS A 136 -5.17 -1.15 -4.91
CA HIS A 136 -6.18 -1.23 -3.85
C HIS A 136 -7.30 -2.20 -4.24
N THR A 137 -7.85 -2.94 -3.27
CA THR A 137 -8.98 -3.88 -3.48
C THR A 137 -10.19 -3.21 -4.12
N PHE A 138 -10.35 -1.91 -3.87
CA PHE A 138 -11.45 -1.10 -4.36
C PHE A 138 -11.12 -0.27 -5.61
N ASN A 139 -10.07 -0.63 -6.35
CA ASN A 139 -9.67 0.11 -7.54
C ASN A 139 -10.84 0.24 -8.55
N ASN A 140 -11.14 1.48 -8.98
CA ASN A 140 -12.25 1.86 -9.87
C ASN A 140 -13.68 1.55 -9.35
N SER A 141 -13.88 1.19 -8.09
CA SER A 141 -15.22 0.88 -7.57
C SER A 141 -16.17 2.08 -7.52
N ASP A 142 -15.63 3.30 -7.50
CA ASP A 142 -16.38 4.56 -7.54
C ASP A 142 -16.61 5.10 -8.96
N SER A 143 -16.14 4.40 -10.00
CA SER A 143 -16.27 4.85 -11.39
C SER A 143 -17.72 5.15 -11.77
N ASN A 144 -17.96 6.29 -12.44
CA ASN A 144 -19.30 6.64 -12.96
C ASN A 144 -19.80 5.64 -14.00
N ALA A 145 -18.89 4.94 -14.68
CA ALA A 145 -19.25 3.85 -15.59
C ALA A 145 -19.35 2.56 -14.78
N VAL A 146 -20.56 2.17 -14.39
CA VAL A 146 -20.83 0.94 -13.62
C VAL A 146 -20.20 -0.31 -14.27
N SER A 147 -20.07 -0.34 -15.60
CA SER A 147 -19.41 -1.42 -16.33
C SER A 147 -17.90 -1.53 -16.11
N GLN A 148 -17.26 -0.55 -15.46
CA GLN A 148 -15.84 -0.55 -15.10
C GLN A 148 -15.61 -0.98 -13.64
N ARG A 149 -16.69 -1.18 -12.88
CA ARG A 149 -16.62 -1.67 -11.51
C ARG A 149 -16.52 -3.19 -11.55
N GLU A 150 -15.77 -3.73 -10.62
CA GLU A 150 -15.69 -5.17 -10.46
C GLU A 150 -17.04 -5.75 -10.04
N LEU A 151 -17.40 -6.89 -10.61
CA LEU A 151 -18.60 -7.64 -10.26
C LEU A 151 -18.29 -8.62 -9.14
N VAL A 152 -19.29 -8.90 -8.30
CA VAL A 152 -19.19 -9.87 -7.20
C VAL A 152 -19.03 -11.29 -7.73
N THR A 153 -19.67 -11.61 -8.86
CA THR A 153 -19.58 -12.95 -9.46
C THR A 153 -18.14 -13.29 -9.86
N ARG A 154 -17.75 -14.54 -9.62
CA ARG A 154 -16.50 -15.16 -10.10
C ARG A 154 -16.74 -16.13 -11.26
N ASN A 155 -17.97 -16.17 -11.77
CA ASN A 155 -18.34 -17.01 -12.89
C ASN A 155 -18.13 -16.28 -14.23
N PHE A 156 -17.14 -16.68 -15.02
CA PHE A 156 -16.91 -16.14 -16.36
C PHE A 156 -17.93 -16.62 -17.40
N ALA A 157 -18.78 -17.59 -17.06
CA ALA A 157 -19.80 -18.19 -17.93
C ALA A 157 -21.23 -17.86 -17.45
N GLU A 158 -21.44 -16.66 -16.89
CA GLU A 158 -22.80 -16.19 -16.58
C GLU A 158 -23.67 -16.15 -17.84
N THR A 159 -24.96 -16.40 -17.67
CA THR A 159 -25.94 -16.36 -18.76
C THR A 159 -26.80 -15.11 -18.67
N PHE A 160 -27.10 -14.50 -19.81
CA PHE A 160 -27.98 -13.33 -19.91
C PHE A 160 -29.28 -13.53 -19.09
N PRO A 161 -29.71 -12.55 -18.28
CA PRO A 161 -29.25 -11.15 -18.26
C PRO A 161 -28.04 -10.85 -17.38
N ARG A 162 -27.45 -11.85 -16.70
CA ARG A 162 -26.27 -11.63 -15.85
C ARG A 162 -25.03 -11.38 -16.70
N ILE A 163 -24.14 -10.53 -16.17
CA ILE A 163 -22.86 -10.15 -16.75
C ILE A 163 -21.79 -11.08 -16.14
N SER A 164 -20.97 -11.69 -17.00
CA SER A 164 -19.85 -12.54 -16.58
C SER A 164 -18.84 -11.81 -15.71
N ALA A 165 -18.15 -12.56 -14.85
CA ALA A 165 -17.05 -12.06 -14.04
C ALA A 165 -16.01 -11.29 -14.85
N ASN A 166 -15.43 -10.26 -14.23
CA ASN A 166 -14.48 -9.32 -14.80
C ASN A 166 -13.31 -9.03 -13.83
N CYS A 167 -13.08 -9.88 -12.84
CA CYS A 167 -12.05 -9.67 -11.82
C CYS A 167 -10.61 -9.73 -12.36
N ASP A 168 -10.41 -10.16 -13.61
CA ASP A 168 -9.11 -10.17 -14.29
C ASP A 168 -8.80 -8.84 -15.01
N ASP A 169 -9.80 -7.97 -15.22
CA ASP A 169 -9.65 -6.68 -15.90
C ASP A 169 -10.27 -5.48 -15.16
N SER A 170 -10.97 -5.73 -14.05
CA SER A 170 -11.67 -4.75 -13.22
C SER A 170 -11.34 -4.99 -11.74
N GLY A 171 -11.59 -3.99 -10.89
CA GLY A 171 -11.19 -4.05 -9.48
C GLY A 171 -9.68 -3.97 -9.34
N ASP A 172 -9.10 -4.80 -8.47
CA ASP A 172 -7.66 -4.89 -8.27
C ASP A 172 -6.94 -5.86 -9.22
N PHE A 173 -7.66 -6.39 -10.22
CA PHE A 173 -7.19 -7.33 -11.24
C PHE A 173 -6.82 -8.72 -10.69
N ILE A 174 -7.41 -9.10 -9.54
CA ILE A 174 -7.17 -10.36 -8.86
C ILE A 174 -8.52 -11.02 -8.54
N CYS A 175 -8.71 -12.27 -8.97
CA CYS A 175 -10.00 -12.93 -8.80
C CYS A 175 -10.22 -13.61 -7.44
N ASP A 176 -9.17 -13.73 -6.62
CA ASP A 176 -9.27 -14.30 -5.27
C ASP A 176 -9.34 -13.25 -4.15
N THR A 177 -9.30 -11.97 -4.51
CA THR A 177 -9.69 -10.83 -3.67
C THR A 177 -11.17 -10.57 -3.92
N GLU A 178 -11.99 -10.45 -2.88
CA GLU A 178 -13.41 -10.14 -3.02
C GLU A 178 -13.63 -8.70 -3.49
N SER A 179 -14.63 -8.49 -4.36
CA SER A 179 -14.95 -7.18 -4.90
C SER A 179 -15.32 -6.18 -3.79
N ASP A 180 -14.69 -5.01 -3.83
CA ASP A 180 -14.77 -4.00 -2.78
C ASP A 180 -15.43 -2.69 -3.24
N PRO A 181 -16.61 -2.33 -2.69
CA PRO A 181 -17.39 -1.19 -3.16
C PRO A 181 -16.82 0.20 -2.83
N TYR A 182 -15.69 0.29 -2.11
CA TYR A 182 -15.10 1.53 -1.53
C TYR A 182 -16.03 2.33 -0.63
N ASN A 183 -15.51 2.83 0.50
CA ASN A 183 -16.04 3.98 1.26
C ASN A 183 -17.58 4.07 1.44
N VAL A 184 -18.25 2.93 1.57
CA VAL A 184 -19.67 2.85 1.94
C VAL A 184 -19.72 2.72 3.47
N SER A 185 -20.67 3.39 4.08
CA SER A 185 -20.74 3.54 5.54
C SER A 185 -20.61 2.19 6.24
N GLU A 186 -19.58 2.04 7.07
CA GLU A 186 -19.38 0.82 7.84
C GLU A 186 -19.68 1.08 9.31
N ALA A 187 -20.24 0.08 9.97
CA ALA A 187 -20.00 -0.09 11.40
C ALA A 187 -18.52 -0.47 11.61
N ALA A 188 -17.61 0.50 11.41
CA ALA A 188 -16.14 0.38 11.47
C ALA A 188 -15.60 -0.30 12.74
N ALA A 189 -16.44 -0.47 13.76
CA ALA A 189 -16.11 -1.08 15.04
C ALA A 189 -16.10 -2.63 15.03
N GLN A 190 -16.62 -3.32 14.00
CA GLN A 190 -16.78 -4.80 14.06
C GLN A 190 -16.06 -5.61 12.98
N CYS A 191 -15.35 -4.98 12.05
CA CYS A 191 -14.69 -5.70 10.94
C CYS A 191 -15.62 -6.58 10.12
N MET A 192 -16.89 -6.22 10.10
CA MET A 192 -17.93 -6.84 9.30
C MET A 192 -18.45 -5.79 8.33
N TYR A 193 -18.52 -6.16 7.06
CA TYR A 193 -19.24 -5.37 6.08
C TYR A 193 -20.74 -5.57 6.27
N ASP A 194 -21.44 -4.51 6.64
CA ASP A 194 -22.90 -4.46 6.83
C ASP A 194 -23.60 -3.58 5.78
N GLY A 195 -22.87 -3.17 4.73
CA GLY A 195 -23.40 -2.42 3.61
C GLY A 195 -24.45 -3.22 2.83
N LEU A 196 -25.35 -2.48 2.16
CA LEU A 196 -26.43 -3.04 1.34
C LEU A 196 -26.18 -2.82 -0.16
N GLU A 197 -24.98 -2.36 -0.52
CA GLU A 197 -24.66 -2.02 -1.90
C GLU A 197 -24.51 -3.28 -2.75
N THR A 198 -24.98 -3.18 -3.99
CA THR A 198 -24.93 -4.28 -4.95
C THR A 198 -24.19 -3.88 -6.22
N ASP A 199 -23.62 -4.86 -6.90
CA ASP A 199 -23.02 -4.67 -8.21
C ASP A 199 -24.07 -4.52 -9.33
N ALA A 200 -23.61 -4.52 -10.59
CA ALA A 200 -24.48 -4.42 -11.76
C ALA A 200 -25.39 -5.64 -11.99
N ASN A 201 -25.06 -6.79 -11.40
CA ASN A 201 -25.90 -8.00 -11.40
C ASN A 201 -26.93 -8.00 -10.26
N GLY A 202 -26.86 -7.03 -9.34
CA GLY A 202 -27.67 -6.98 -8.14
C GLY A 202 -27.15 -7.90 -7.02
N ASP A 203 -25.90 -8.37 -7.13
CA ASP A 203 -25.28 -9.20 -6.10
C ASP A 203 -24.71 -8.29 -5.00
N LEU A 204 -24.93 -8.67 -3.73
CA LEU A 204 -24.45 -7.91 -2.58
C LEU A 204 -22.93 -8.02 -2.46
N PHE A 205 -22.26 -6.89 -2.23
CA PHE A 205 -20.82 -6.89 -1.98
C PHE A 205 -20.47 -7.57 -0.65
N HIS A 206 -19.31 -8.21 -0.62
CA HIS A 206 -18.74 -8.87 0.56
C HIS A 206 -17.22 -8.67 0.58
N PRO A 207 -16.73 -7.42 0.73
CA PRO A 207 -15.29 -7.13 0.67
C PRO A 207 -14.52 -7.86 1.76
N GLN A 208 -13.29 -8.23 1.43
CA GLN A 208 -12.34 -8.73 2.40
C GLN A 208 -11.82 -7.59 3.27
N THR A 209 -12.45 -7.37 4.43
CA THR A 209 -12.15 -6.23 5.33
C THR A 209 -10.77 -6.27 5.98
N ASN A 210 -10.11 -7.42 5.95
CA ASN A 210 -8.79 -7.63 6.55
C ASN A 210 -7.66 -7.72 5.51
N ASN A 211 -7.91 -7.28 4.28
CA ASN A 211 -6.91 -7.27 3.24
C ASN A 211 -5.89 -6.14 3.51
N ILE A 212 -4.61 -6.39 3.26
CA ILE A 212 -3.60 -5.33 3.42
C ILE A 212 -3.86 -4.18 2.46
N MET A 213 -4.37 -4.45 1.25
CA MET A 213 -4.61 -3.47 0.19
C MET A 213 -5.96 -2.74 0.28
N ASP A 214 -6.74 -2.98 1.33
CA ASP A 214 -7.90 -2.16 1.66
C ASP A 214 -7.52 -0.97 2.57
N TYR A 215 -8.47 -0.07 2.87
CA TYR A 215 -8.29 1.04 3.83
C TYR A 215 -8.91 0.83 5.22
N ARG A 216 -9.46 -0.36 5.49
CA ARG A 216 -10.11 -0.74 6.74
C ARG A 216 -9.13 -1.28 7.76
N TRP A 217 -9.27 -0.87 9.02
CA TRP A 217 -8.29 -1.25 10.05
C TRP A 217 -8.64 -2.54 10.79
N CYS A 218 -8.81 -3.63 10.04
CA CYS A 218 -9.33 -4.89 10.57
C CYS A 218 -8.29 -6.00 10.59
N ALA A 219 -7.70 -6.20 11.77
CA ALA A 219 -6.77 -7.28 12.01
C ALA A 219 -7.49 -8.64 12.14
N PRO A 220 -6.82 -9.76 11.79
CA PRO A 220 -5.45 -9.85 11.28
C PRO A 220 -5.34 -9.48 9.79
N HIS A 221 -4.37 -8.63 9.44
CA HIS A 221 -4.14 -8.21 8.04
C HIS A 221 -3.41 -9.26 7.22
N GLY A 222 -3.85 -9.52 5.98
CA GLY A 222 -3.23 -10.48 5.08
C GLY A 222 -3.31 -10.11 3.60
N PHE A 223 -2.42 -10.70 2.80
CA PHE A 223 -2.56 -10.75 1.34
C PHE A 223 -3.24 -12.07 0.94
N THR A 224 -3.96 -12.08 -0.18
CA THR A 224 -4.49 -13.30 -0.80
C THR A 224 -3.40 -14.08 -1.55
N THR A 225 -3.74 -15.28 -2.02
CA THR A 225 -2.80 -16.07 -2.82
C THR A 225 -2.58 -15.42 -4.19
N GLY A 226 -3.62 -14.85 -4.80
CA GLY A 226 -3.56 -14.11 -6.04
C GLY A 226 -2.72 -12.85 -5.93
N GLN A 227 -2.79 -12.13 -4.80
CA GLN A 227 -1.90 -11.00 -4.52
C GLN A 227 -0.43 -11.43 -4.43
N TYR A 228 -0.11 -12.53 -3.74
CA TYR A 228 1.25 -13.08 -3.75
C TYR A 228 1.69 -13.48 -5.17
N ASN A 229 0.83 -14.15 -5.94
CA ASN A 229 1.13 -14.52 -7.32
C ASN A 229 1.41 -13.28 -8.17
N ARG A 230 0.59 -12.24 -8.07
CA ARG A 230 0.75 -10.98 -8.80
C ARG A 230 2.12 -10.35 -8.50
N MET A 231 2.47 -10.20 -7.22
CA MET A 231 3.76 -9.65 -6.79
C MET A 231 4.96 -10.50 -7.22
N SER A 232 4.81 -11.82 -7.34
CA SER A 232 5.90 -12.71 -7.76
C SER A 232 6.22 -12.65 -9.26
N THR A 233 5.30 -12.10 -10.06
CA THR A 233 5.41 -12.00 -11.52
C THR A 233 5.71 -10.58 -12.03
N GLY A 234 5.58 -9.58 -11.14
CA GLY A 234 5.78 -8.16 -11.41
C GLY A 234 7.24 -7.71 -11.40
#